data_AF-A0A6J0BT65-F1
#
_entry.id   AF-A0A6J0BT65-F1
#
_cell.length_a   1.000
_cell.length_b   1.000
_cell.length_c   1.000
_cell.angle_alpha   90.00
_cell.angle_beta   90.00
_cell.angle_gamma   90.00
#
_symmetry.space_group_name_H-M   'P 1'
#
loop_
_entity.id
_entity.type
_entity.pdbx_description
1 polymer ?
#
loop_
_entity_poly.entity_id
_entity_poly.type
_entity_poly.pdbx_seq_one_letter_code
_entity_poly.pdbx_strand_id
1 'polypeptide(L)'
;MRELNVALRPLRIVSQILGLNIQGKWGRAYTLWVFLVVGGLLYGSFVFLLSGKAETLTNIDSLILWAQAAANAILVAVILVTCLVQPHRFLFPIQDMRRVDVVLRYLGARITNAWLRRRQLVQISMSLAFPVVLGYRDLFKMFQLSSVLILVHCLCYGYAVSSTMVIDCLFVDYLAVITDRFSELNRVLKAFVEHRKPPVGLGLVFVAADSDRGTLGKENARIVANVEKLRLAHHDLCEISKKVNGSFGVQLLAITAISLVMVTGQLYEAYHFILLEQNPAEIAVQKVMWFTFYVGRLSYVSYACSRASNEVIFV
;
A
#
# COMPACT_ATOMS: atom_id res chain seq x y z
N MET A 1 15.20 -14.60 -11.75
CA MET A 1 14.80 -15.17 -10.44
C MET A 1 15.24 -14.33 -9.23
N ARG A 2 16.43 -13.72 -9.22
CA ARG A 2 16.88 -12.78 -8.16
C ARG A 2 16.25 -11.39 -8.26
N GLU A 3 15.80 -11.00 -9.47
CA GLU A 3 15.36 -9.64 -9.79
C GLU A 3 14.17 -9.13 -8.97
N LEU A 4 13.07 -9.88 -8.84
CA LEU A 4 11.88 -9.40 -8.11
C LEU A 4 12.17 -9.20 -6.62
N ASN A 5 12.92 -10.12 -6.00
CA ASN A 5 13.30 -9.99 -4.60
C ASN A 5 14.27 -8.82 -4.38
N VAL A 6 15.18 -8.58 -5.32
CA VAL A 6 16.09 -7.41 -5.28
C VAL A 6 15.31 -6.11 -5.49
N ALA A 7 14.32 -6.10 -6.38
CA ALA A 7 13.49 -4.93 -6.67
C ALA A 7 12.62 -4.51 -5.48
N LEU A 8 12.06 -5.47 -4.73
CA LEU A 8 11.22 -5.22 -3.56
C LEU A 8 11.99 -4.99 -2.25
N ARG A 9 13.32 -5.14 -2.28
CA ARG A 9 14.17 -5.13 -1.08
C ARG A 9 14.19 -3.77 -0.35
N PRO A 10 14.31 -2.61 -1.02
CA PRO A 10 14.40 -1.32 -0.34
C PRO A 10 13.22 -1.07 0.61
N LEU A 11 11.99 -1.20 0.10
CA LEU A 11 10.80 -0.90 0.89
C LEU A 11 10.58 -1.93 2.01
N ARG A 12 10.99 -3.19 1.80
CA ARG A 12 10.99 -4.21 2.85
C ARG A 12 11.93 -3.88 4.00
N ILE A 13 13.12 -3.35 3.71
CA ILE A 13 14.08 -2.95 4.76
C ILE A 13 13.48 -1.82 5.59
N VAL A 14 12.92 -0.80 4.93
CA VAL A 14 12.28 0.33 5.63
C VAL A 14 11.10 -0.15 6.47
N SER A 15 10.27 -1.06 5.95
CA SER A 15 9.17 -1.63 6.73
C SER A 15 9.69 -2.35 7.98
N GLN A 16 10.80 -3.09 7.87
CA GLN A 16 11.43 -3.77 9.01
C GLN A 16 11.97 -2.81 10.06
N ILE A 17 12.58 -1.69 9.65
CA ILE A 17 13.03 -0.64 10.57
C ILE A 17 11.84 -0.04 11.35
N LEU A 18 10.67 0.07 10.72
CA LEU A 18 9.46 0.55 11.37
C LEU A 18 8.77 -0.50 12.27
N GLY A 19 9.36 -1.69 12.44
CA GLY A 19 8.78 -2.78 13.22
C GLY A 19 7.81 -3.66 12.44
N LEU A 20 7.67 -3.46 11.12
CA LEU A 20 6.74 -4.19 10.24
C LEU A 20 7.47 -5.36 9.55
N ASN A 21 6.79 -6.50 9.37
CA ASN A 21 7.29 -7.64 8.59
C ASN A 21 8.62 -8.27 9.04
N ILE A 22 8.96 -8.22 10.34
CA ILE A 22 10.18 -8.84 10.83
C ILE A 22 9.92 -10.31 11.18
N GLN A 23 10.73 -11.20 10.63
CA GLN A 23 10.59 -12.63 10.81
C GLN A 23 11.40 -13.14 12.01
N GLY A 24 10.96 -14.26 12.58
CA GLY A 24 11.68 -14.98 13.64
C GLY A 24 11.45 -14.44 15.06
N LYS A 25 12.03 -15.12 16.05
CA LYS A 25 11.87 -14.79 17.48
C LYS A 25 12.42 -13.40 17.80
N TRP A 26 13.60 -13.07 17.26
CA TRP A 26 14.22 -11.75 17.40
C TRP A 26 13.41 -10.65 16.74
N GLY A 27 12.76 -10.93 15.60
CA GLY A 27 11.86 -9.99 14.96
C GLY A 27 10.67 -9.62 15.83
N ARG A 28 10.04 -10.62 16.48
CA ARG A 28 8.95 -10.37 17.42
C ARG A 28 9.41 -9.58 18.64
N ALA A 29 10.59 -9.88 19.19
CA ALA A 29 11.15 -9.11 20.29
C ALA A 29 11.39 -7.64 19.90
N TYR A 30 11.89 -7.39 18.67
CA TYR A 30 12.04 -6.04 18.16
C TYR A 30 10.70 -5.33 17.96
N THR A 31 9.71 -5.98 17.34
CA THR A 31 8.36 -5.39 17.17
C THR A 31 7.73 -5.10 18.53
N LEU A 32 7.94 -5.94 19.55
CA LEU A 32 7.48 -5.69 20.92
C LEU A 32 8.20 -4.48 21.53
N TRP A 33 9.50 -4.35 21.32
CA TRP A 33 10.25 -3.18 21.77
C TRP A 33 9.75 -1.90 21.08
N VAL A 34 9.54 -1.91 19.76
CA VAL A 34 8.94 -0.79 19.03
C VAL A 34 7.55 -0.46 19.58
N PHE A 35 6.73 -1.48 19.88
CA PHE A 35 5.42 -1.30 20.50
C PHE A 35 5.49 -0.61 21.86
N LEU A 36 6.43 -1.00 22.73
CA LEU A 36 6.62 -0.35 24.03
C LEU A 36 7.10 1.10 23.88
N VAL A 37 8.07 1.35 22.99
CA VAL A 37 8.58 2.70 22.73
C VAL A 37 7.48 3.60 22.20
N VAL A 38 6.77 3.15 21.16
CA VAL A 38 5.68 3.92 20.55
C VAL A 38 4.50 4.08 21.51
N GLY A 39 4.19 3.07 22.33
CA GLY A 39 3.21 3.17 23.40
C GLY A 39 3.57 4.24 24.44
N GLY A 40 4.85 4.31 24.83
CA GLY A 40 5.37 5.37 25.69
C GLY A 40 5.27 6.77 25.05
N LEU A 41 5.58 6.88 23.75
CA LEU A 41 5.42 8.13 23.00
C LEU A 41 3.96 8.56 22.90
N LEU A 42 3.04 7.62 22.65
CA LEU A 42 1.60 7.86 22.63
C LEU A 42 1.11 8.34 23.99
N TYR A 43 1.50 7.68 25.07
CA TYR A 43 1.17 8.09 26.43
C TYR A 43 1.68 9.51 26.73
N GLY A 44 2.94 9.79 26.43
CA GLY A 44 3.52 11.13 26.60
C GLY A 44 2.80 12.20 25.78
N SER A 45 2.41 11.88 24.55
CA SER A 45 1.60 12.74 23.69
C SER A 45 0.22 13.01 24.30
N PHE A 46 -0.43 12.00 24.88
CA PHE A 46 -1.71 12.17 25.56
C PHE A 46 -1.59 13.03 26.83
N VAL A 47 -0.56 12.80 27.64
CA VAL A 47 -0.29 13.63 28.82
C VAL A 47 -0.03 15.08 28.43
N PHE A 48 0.71 15.31 27.34
CA PHE A 48 0.90 16.65 26.79
C PHE A 48 -0.44 17.31 26.41
N LEU A 49 -1.30 16.61 25.69
CA LEU A 49 -2.64 17.09 25.32
C LEU A 49 -3.52 17.39 26.56
N LEU A 50 -3.44 16.58 27.62
CA LEU A 50 -4.17 16.81 28.88
C LEU A 50 -3.63 18.02 29.65
N SER A 51 -2.30 18.14 29.75
CA SER A 51 -1.63 19.24 30.45
C SER A 51 -1.81 20.58 29.73
N GLY A 52 -2.00 20.54 28.42
CA GLY A 52 -2.04 21.70 27.54
C GLY A 52 -3.27 22.60 27.66
N LYS A 53 -4.32 22.18 28.39
CA LYS A 53 -5.41 22.99 29.00
C LYS A 53 -6.62 22.10 29.33
N ALA A 54 -6.74 21.71 30.59
CA ALA A 54 -7.97 21.10 31.12
C ALA A 54 -9.14 22.10 31.20
N GLU A 55 -8.87 23.41 31.15
CA GLU A 55 -9.89 24.47 31.30
C GLU A 55 -10.63 24.83 30.01
N THR A 56 -10.19 24.37 28.83
CA THR A 56 -10.84 24.64 27.52
C THR A 56 -11.45 23.38 26.89
N LEU A 57 -11.84 22.40 27.71
CA LEU A 57 -12.50 21.16 27.29
C LEU A 57 -13.94 21.36 26.80
N THR A 58 -14.51 22.56 26.97
CA THR A 58 -15.85 22.91 26.46
C THR A 58 -15.84 23.34 24.99
N ASN A 59 -14.68 23.56 24.38
CA ASN A 59 -14.59 24.04 23.00
C ASN A 59 -14.48 22.88 21.99
N ILE A 60 -15.24 22.97 20.89
CA ILE A 60 -15.34 21.92 19.85
C ILE A 60 -13.97 21.63 19.22
N ASP A 61 -13.10 22.63 19.12
CA ASP A 61 -11.72 22.49 18.64
C ASP A 61 -10.92 21.44 19.43
N SER A 62 -11.04 21.47 20.76
CA SER A 62 -10.38 20.53 21.66
C SER A 62 -10.87 19.11 21.38
N LEU A 63 -12.20 18.92 21.24
CA LEU A 63 -12.80 17.62 20.98
C LEU A 63 -12.27 17.01 19.66
N ILE A 64 -12.13 17.83 18.61
CA ILE A 64 -11.64 17.38 17.31
C ILE A 64 -10.17 16.97 17.38
N LEU A 65 -9.34 17.77 18.06
CA LEU A 65 -7.93 17.42 18.28
C LEU A 65 -7.79 16.10 19.05
N TRP A 66 -8.63 15.91 20.07
CA TRP A 66 -8.70 14.67 20.85
C TRP A 66 -9.12 13.48 20.00
N ALA A 67 -10.15 13.64 19.17
CA ALA A 67 -10.62 12.60 18.26
C ALA A 67 -9.53 12.21 17.23
N GLN A 68 -8.81 13.19 16.68
CA GLN A 68 -7.69 12.95 15.78
C GLN A 68 -6.54 12.20 16.47
N ALA A 69 -6.14 12.63 17.67
CA ALA A 69 -5.09 11.98 18.45
C ALA A 69 -5.45 10.53 18.81
N ALA A 70 -6.68 10.31 19.27
CA ALA A 70 -7.22 8.98 19.56
C ALA A 70 -7.26 8.09 18.33
N ALA A 71 -7.73 8.61 17.19
CA ALA A 71 -7.74 7.89 15.93
C ALA A 71 -6.32 7.45 15.53
N ASN A 72 -5.33 8.35 15.56
CA ASN A 72 -3.94 8.01 15.27
C ASN A 72 -3.37 6.96 16.24
N ALA A 73 -3.67 7.08 17.54
CA ALA A 73 -3.23 6.11 18.54
C ALA A 73 -3.80 4.71 18.25
N ILE A 74 -5.10 4.63 17.94
CA ILE A 74 -5.78 3.39 17.57
C ILE A 74 -5.15 2.80 16.30
N LEU A 75 -4.86 3.62 15.28
CA LEU A 75 -4.23 3.16 14.05
C LEU A 75 -2.89 2.47 14.30
N VAL A 76 -2.04 3.16 15.03
CA VAL A 76 -0.69 2.69 15.35
C VAL A 76 -0.76 1.41 16.17
N ALA A 77 -1.66 1.35 17.16
CA ALA A 77 -1.90 0.15 17.94
C ALA A 77 -2.38 -1.01 17.05
N VAL A 78 -3.34 -0.79 16.15
CA VAL A 78 -3.83 -1.83 15.23
C VAL A 78 -2.72 -2.34 14.32
N ILE A 79 -1.89 -1.46 13.76
CA ILE A 79 -0.75 -1.84 12.90
C ILE A 79 0.23 -2.72 13.69
N LEU A 80 0.67 -2.25 14.86
CA LEU A 80 1.68 -2.94 15.65
C LEU A 80 1.17 -4.27 16.23
N VAL A 81 -0.06 -4.30 16.74
CA VAL A 81 -0.70 -5.53 17.22
C VAL A 81 -0.84 -6.53 16.09
N THR A 82 -1.24 -6.10 14.89
CA THR A 82 -1.29 -6.99 13.73
C THR A 82 0.11 -7.55 13.42
N CYS A 83 1.16 -6.73 13.43
CA CYS A 83 2.53 -7.19 13.21
C CYS A 83 3.03 -8.15 14.29
N LEU A 84 2.62 -7.97 15.55
CA LEU A 84 2.97 -8.86 16.66
C LEU A 84 2.30 -10.23 16.51
N VAL A 85 0.99 -10.24 16.22
CA VAL A 85 0.21 -11.48 16.07
C VAL A 85 0.57 -12.20 14.77
N GLN A 86 0.73 -11.46 13.68
CA GLN A 86 0.97 -11.98 12.33
C GLN A 86 2.17 -11.27 11.67
N PRO A 87 3.42 -11.65 12.01
CA PRO A 87 4.62 -10.99 11.47
C PRO A 87 4.80 -11.17 9.95
N HIS A 88 4.03 -12.06 9.33
CA HIS A 88 4.05 -12.31 7.90
C HIS A 88 2.95 -11.57 7.13
N ARG A 89 2.12 -10.75 7.81
CA ARG A 89 0.91 -10.17 7.23
C ARG A 89 1.19 -9.41 5.94
N PHE A 90 2.16 -8.50 5.94
CA PHE A 90 2.42 -7.63 4.78
C PHE A 90 3.56 -8.15 3.88
N LEU A 91 3.86 -9.46 3.93
CA LEU A 91 4.84 -10.06 3.03
C LEU A 91 4.19 -10.41 1.69
N PHE A 92 4.84 -10.01 0.60
CA PHE A 92 4.43 -10.43 -0.74
C PHE A 92 4.62 -11.94 -0.95
N PRO A 93 3.66 -12.65 -1.59
CA PRO A 93 3.80 -14.06 -1.94
C PRO A 93 4.74 -14.26 -3.14
N ILE A 94 6.04 -14.02 -2.95
CA ILE A 94 7.07 -14.07 -4.00
C ILE A 94 7.12 -15.43 -4.71
N GLN A 95 6.90 -16.51 -3.97
CA GLN A 95 6.94 -17.87 -4.52
C GLN A 95 5.79 -18.12 -5.51
N ASP A 96 4.59 -17.69 -5.15
CA ASP A 96 3.42 -17.79 -6.03
C ASP A 96 3.63 -16.94 -7.28
N MET A 97 4.07 -15.69 -7.13
CA MET A 97 4.35 -14.81 -8.26
C MET A 97 5.47 -15.37 -9.16
N ARG A 98 6.47 -16.06 -8.59
CA ARG A 98 7.50 -16.73 -9.39
C ARG A 98 6.93 -17.83 -10.27
N ARG A 99 5.94 -18.60 -9.79
CA ARG A 99 5.30 -19.65 -10.60
C ARG A 99 4.63 -19.03 -11.83
N VAL A 100 3.89 -17.95 -11.62
CA VAL A 100 3.30 -17.15 -12.71
C VAL A 100 4.37 -16.64 -13.68
N ASP A 101 5.46 -16.04 -13.17
CA ASP A 101 6.55 -15.53 -14.01
C ASP A 101 7.15 -16.62 -14.90
N VAL A 102 7.28 -17.86 -14.41
CA VAL A 102 7.80 -19.00 -15.18
C VAL A 102 6.82 -19.38 -16.30
N VAL A 103 5.53 -19.47 -16.00
CA VAL A 103 4.49 -19.79 -16.99
C VAL A 103 4.41 -18.71 -18.07
N LEU A 104 4.39 -17.43 -17.68
CA LEU A 104 4.34 -16.31 -18.62
C LEU A 104 5.58 -16.26 -19.52
N ARG A 105 6.79 -16.48 -18.98
CA ARG A 105 8.03 -16.54 -19.78
C ARG A 105 8.04 -17.73 -20.74
N TYR A 106 7.51 -18.88 -20.31
CA TYR A 106 7.35 -20.04 -21.20
C TYR A 106 6.43 -19.72 -22.39
N LEU A 107 5.42 -18.87 -22.18
CA LEU A 107 4.52 -18.37 -23.21
C LEU A 107 5.08 -17.17 -24.01
N GLY A 108 6.34 -16.77 -23.76
CA GLY A 108 7.02 -15.71 -24.51
C GLY A 108 6.93 -14.30 -23.91
N ALA A 109 6.38 -14.15 -22.70
CA ALA A 109 6.32 -12.85 -22.02
C ALA A 109 7.71 -12.34 -21.60
N ARG A 110 7.94 -11.03 -21.71
CA ARG A 110 9.18 -10.35 -21.31
C ARG A 110 8.98 -9.60 -20.02
N ILE A 111 9.27 -10.26 -18.92
CA ILE A 111 9.06 -9.71 -17.57
C ILE A 111 10.29 -8.95 -17.10
N THR A 112 10.15 -7.65 -16.87
CA THR A 112 11.20 -6.80 -16.28
C THR A 112 10.67 -6.05 -15.05
N ASN A 113 11.51 -5.90 -14.01
CA ASN A 113 11.13 -5.23 -12.75
C ASN A 113 12.06 -4.04 -12.41
N ALA A 114 12.81 -3.52 -13.39
CA ALA A 114 13.80 -2.47 -13.15
C ALA A 114 13.18 -1.15 -12.67
N TRP A 115 11.99 -0.82 -13.19
CA TRP A 115 11.25 0.40 -12.87
C TRP A 115 10.77 0.42 -11.41
N LEU A 116 10.43 -0.75 -10.85
CA LEU A 116 9.91 -0.91 -9.50
C LEU A 116 10.90 -0.41 -8.43
N ARG A 117 12.19 -0.71 -8.60
CA ARG A 117 13.22 -0.26 -7.65
C ARG A 117 13.32 1.27 -7.60
N ARG A 118 13.25 1.94 -8.75
CA ARG A 118 13.31 3.41 -8.80
C ARG A 118 12.09 4.02 -8.12
N ARG A 119 10.90 3.46 -8.36
CA ARG A 119 9.67 3.87 -7.68
C ARG A 119 9.76 3.71 -6.16
N GLN A 120 10.28 2.59 -5.69
CA GLN A 120 10.45 2.35 -4.25
C GLN A 120 11.35 3.37 -3.58
N LEU A 121 12.46 3.75 -4.23
CA LEU A 121 13.34 4.77 -3.67
C LEU A 121 12.63 6.12 -3.54
N VAL A 122 11.82 6.50 -4.54
CA VAL A 122 11.02 7.74 -4.47
C VAL A 122 9.98 7.66 -3.34
N GLN A 123 9.25 6.55 -3.24
CA GLN A 123 8.27 6.33 -2.17
C GLN A 123 8.89 6.38 -0.78
N ILE A 124 10.07 5.79 -0.59
CA ILE A 124 10.80 5.83 0.69
C ILE A 124 11.18 7.28 1.02
N SER A 125 11.79 7.99 0.07
CA SER A 125 12.16 9.40 0.27
C SER A 125 10.94 10.25 0.62
N MET A 126 9.81 10.03 -0.07
CA MET A 126 8.55 10.70 0.27
C MET A 126 8.09 10.32 1.69
N SER A 127 8.05 9.04 2.04
CA SER A 127 7.58 8.59 3.37
C SER A 127 8.39 9.18 4.53
N LEU A 128 9.65 9.50 4.32
CA LEU A 128 10.53 10.13 5.32
C LEU A 128 10.42 11.67 5.30
N ALA A 129 10.29 12.29 4.12
CA ALA A 129 10.26 13.74 3.98
C ALA A 129 8.90 14.34 4.38
N PHE A 130 7.79 13.71 4.00
CA PHE A 130 6.44 14.25 4.21
C PHE A 130 6.12 14.53 5.69
N PRO A 131 6.39 13.65 6.66
CA PRO A 131 6.13 13.95 8.06
C PRO A 131 6.89 15.18 8.57
N VAL A 132 8.14 15.37 8.11
CA VAL A 132 8.96 16.53 8.47
C VAL A 132 8.39 17.81 7.84
N VAL A 133 8.03 17.75 6.56
CA VAL A 133 7.47 18.88 5.81
C VAL A 133 6.11 19.29 6.37
N LEU A 134 5.24 18.33 6.71
CA LEU A 134 3.90 18.64 7.22
C LEU A 134 3.91 19.04 8.71
N GLY A 135 4.91 18.57 9.45
CA GLY A 135 5.16 18.91 10.86
C GLY A 135 6.13 20.08 11.08
N TYR A 136 6.58 20.78 10.03
CA TYR A 136 7.66 21.77 10.12
C TYR A 136 7.40 22.87 11.16
N ARG A 137 6.15 23.34 11.29
CA ARG A 137 5.76 24.38 12.25
C ARG A 137 5.90 23.87 13.68
N ASP A 138 5.50 22.64 13.93
CA ASP A 138 5.55 22.05 15.27
C ASP A 138 7.00 21.72 15.64
N LEU A 139 7.83 21.34 14.65
CA LEU A 139 9.29 21.25 14.80
C LEU A 139 9.92 22.62 15.12
N PHE A 140 9.51 23.69 14.44
CA PHE A 140 10.03 25.03 14.72
C PHE A 140 9.68 25.50 16.13
N LYS A 141 8.43 25.29 16.57
CA LYS A 141 8.00 25.54 17.95
C LYS A 141 8.78 24.71 18.96
N MET A 142 9.12 23.46 18.64
CA MET A 142 9.97 22.62 19.49
C MET A 142 11.33 23.28 19.74
N PHE A 143 11.99 23.77 18.68
CA PHE A 143 13.29 24.44 18.82
C PHE A 143 13.20 25.71 19.67
N GLN A 144 12.13 26.49 19.51
CA GLN A 144 11.95 27.71 20.30
C GLN A 144 11.64 27.44 21.78
N LEU A 145 10.79 26.46 22.06
CA LEU A 145 10.30 26.19 23.42
C LEU A 145 11.18 25.21 24.21
N SER A 146 12.14 24.54 23.56
CA SER A 146 13.01 23.51 24.16
C SER A 146 12.23 22.44 24.95
N SER A 147 11.02 22.10 24.48
CA SER A 147 10.10 21.21 25.19
C SER A 147 10.24 19.77 24.71
N VAL A 148 10.64 18.87 25.62
CA VAL A 148 10.71 17.42 25.38
C VAL A 148 9.35 16.83 25.01
N LEU A 149 8.26 17.37 25.56
CA LEU A 149 6.90 16.89 25.26
C LEU A 149 6.49 17.15 23.81
N ILE A 150 6.89 18.30 23.25
CA ILE A 150 6.63 18.62 21.83
C ILE A 150 7.44 17.68 20.93
N LEU A 151 8.69 17.39 21.30
CA LEU A 151 9.51 16.40 20.58
C LEU A 151 8.86 15.01 20.58
N VAL A 152 8.40 14.55 21.73
CA VAL A 152 7.70 13.26 21.88
C VAL A 152 6.46 13.21 20.98
N HIS A 153 5.65 14.28 20.98
CA HIS A 153 4.48 14.39 20.12
C HIS A 153 4.84 14.34 18.63
N CYS A 154 5.84 15.11 18.20
CA CYS A 154 6.31 15.13 16.81
C CYS A 154 6.85 13.77 16.35
N LEU A 155 7.60 13.06 17.21
CA LEU A 155 8.12 11.73 16.90
C LEU A 155 6.99 10.69 16.79
N CYS A 156 6.04 10.73 17.72
CA CYS A 156 4.88 9.84 17.69
C CYS A 156 4.07 10.03 16.40
N TYR A 157 3.81 11.29 16.06
CA TYR A 157 3.06 11.66 14.88
C TYR A 157 3.82 11.30 13.59
N GLY A 158 5.12 11.60 13.55
CA GLY A 158 5.99 11.26 12.43
C GLY A 158 6.05 9.75 12.18
N TYR A 159 6.10 8.95 13.24
CA TYR A 159 6.02 7.49 13.16
C TYR A 159 4.68 7.01 12.60
N ALA A 160 3.56 7.57 13.07
CA ALA A 160 2.23 7.22 12.57
C ALA A 160 2.08 7.51 11.07
N VAL A 161 2.50 8.70 10.62
CA VAL A 161 2.44 9.07 9.19
C VAL A 161 3.38 8.19 8.36
N SER A 162 4.63 8.00 8.79
CA SER A 162 5.61 7.20 8.05
C SER A 162 5.18 5.74 7.90
N SER A 163 4.74 5.10 8.99
CA SER A 163 4.31 3.71 8.98
C SER A 163 3.10 3.50 8.06
N THR A 164 2.14 4.42 8.08
CA THR A 164 0.95 4.32 7.25
C THR A 164 1.26 4.58 5.77
N MET A 165 2.17 5.52 5.44
CA MET A 165 2.67 5.71 4.07
C MET A 165 3.42 4.48 3.55
N VAL A 166 4.26 3.84 4.37
CA VAL A 166 4.99 2.63 3.98
C VAL A 166 4.03 1.47 3.71
N ILE A 167 2.97 1.32 4.49
CA ILE A 167 1.91 0.32 4.24
C ILE A 167 1.21 0.57 2.91
N ASP A 168 0.81 1.81 2.63
CA ASP A 168 0.18 2.17 1.35
C ASP A 168 1.11 1.90 0.16
N CYS A 169 2.39 2.30 0.28
CA CYS A 169 3.39 2.06 -0.76
C CYS A 169 3.61 0.57 -1.00
N LEU A 170 3.69 -0.25 0.05
CA LEU A 170 3.81 -1.70 -0.06
C LEU A 170 2.62 -2.29 -0.81
N PHE A 171 1.41 -1.89 -0.44
CA PHE A 171 0.19 -2.36 -1.08
C PHE A 171 0.14 -1.97 -2.56
N VAL A 172 0.41 -0.69 -2.88
CA VAL A 172 0.38 -0.19 -4.27
C VAL A 172 1.49 -0.80 -5.12
N ASP A 173 2.66 -1.10 -4.55
CA ASP A 173 3.72 -1.89 -5.20
C ASP A 173 3.29 -3.30 -5.51
N TYR A 174 2.62 -3.96 -4.57
CA TYR A 174 2.16 -5.33 -4.77
C TYR A 174 1.08 -5.40 -5.83
N LEU A 175 0.10 -4.47 -5.79
CA LEU A 175 -0.88 -4.33 -6.85
C LEU A 175 -0.23 -4.04 -8.19
N ALA A 176 0.72 -3.11 -8.27
CA ALA A 176 1.34 -2.79 -9.54
C ALA A 176 2.10 -3.97 -10.15
N VAL A 177 2.79 -4.78 -9.35
CA VAL A 177 3.42 -6.01 -9.83
C VAL A 177 2.38 -6.98 -10.38
N ILE A 178 1.25 -7.17 -9.68
CA ILE A 178 0.15 -8.04 -10.13
C ILE A 178 -0.46 -7.52 -11.44
N THR A 179 -0.77 -6.23 -11.50
CA THR A 179 -1.32 -5.54 -12.67
C THR A 179 -0.41 -5.65 -13.88
N ASP A 180 0.90 -5.47 -13.72
CA ASP A 180 1.87 -5.66 -14.80
C ASP A 180 1.84 -7.09 -15.35
N ARG A 181 1.60 -8.11 -14.50
CA ARG A 181 1.49 -9.50 -14.94
C ARG A 181 0.17 -9.79 -15.65
N PHE A 182 -0.94 -9.22 -15.20
CA PHE A 182 -2.19 -9.27 -15.95
C PHE A 182 -2.04 -8.62 -17.33
N SER A 183 -1.38 -7.46 -17.41
CA SER A 183 -1.13 -6.79 -18.69
C SER A 183 -0.28 -7.64 -19.65
N GLU A 184 0.77 -8.29 -19.13
CA GLU A 184 1.60 -9.22 -19.92
C GLU A 184 0.82 -10.48 -20.34
N LEU A 185 -0.03 -11.02 -19.47
CA LEU A 185 -0.92 -12.14 -19.79
C LEU A 185 -1.89 -11.74 -20.93
N ASN A 186 -2.51 -10.56 -20.82
CA ASN A 186 -3.42 -10.00 -21.82
C ASN A 186 -2.71 -9.80 -23.16
N ARG A 187 -1.46 -9.34 -23.14
CA ARG A 187 -0.65 -9.20 -24.37
C ARG A 187 -0.37 -10.54 -25.03
N VAL A 188 0.01 -11.56 -24.25
CA VAL A 188 0.23 -12.92 -24.77
C VAL A 188 -1.07 -13.50 -25.34
N LEU A 189 -2.19 -13.33 -24.64
CA LEU A 189 -3.50 -13.79 -25.10
C LEU A 189 -3.91 -13.11 -26.41
N LYS A 190 -3.78 -11.78 -26.51
CA LYS A 190 -4.06 -11.03 -27.75
C LYS A 190 -3.18 -11.51 -28.90
N ALA A 191 -1.87 -11.68 -28.68
CA ALA A 191 -0.99 -12.21 -29.72
C ALA A 191 -1.40 -13.62 -30.17
N PHE A 192 -1.86 -14.47 -29.23
CA PHE A 192 -2.37 -15.81 -29.52
C PHE A 192 -3.64 -15.79 -30.37
N VAL A 193 -4.54 -14.83 -30.10
CA VAL A 193 -5.78 -14.62 -30.86
C VAL A 193 -5.49 -14.00 -32.23
N GLU A 194 -4.65 -12.96 -32.32
CA GLU A 194 -4.39 -12.21 -33.56
C GLU A 194 -3.55 -12.99 -34.56
N HIS A 195 -2.57 -13.79 -34.11
CA HIS A 195 -1.77 -14.64 -35.00
C HIS A 195 -2.56 -15.85 -35.52
N ARG A 196 -3.81 -16.02 -35.11
CA ARG A 196 -4.74 -17.01 -35.63
C ARG A 196 -5.96 -16.33 -36.23
N LYS A 197 -6.13 -16.44 -37.55
CA LYS A 197 -7.48 -16.40 -38.11
C LYS A 197 -8.31 -17.42 -37.32
N PRO A 198 -9.49 -17.04 -36.79
CA PRO A 198 -10.27 -17.96 -35.96
C PRO A 198 -10.49 -19.24 -36.77
N PRO A 199 -10.29 -20.44 -36.19
CA PRO A 199 -10.92 -21.61 -36.76
C PRO A 199 -12.41 -21.35 -36.60
N VAL A 200 -13.05 -20.92 -37.69
CA VAL A 200 -14.49 -21.02 -37.84
C VAL A 200 -14.82 -22.49 -37.55
N GLY A 201 -15.44 -22.75 -36.41
CA GLY A 201 -15.92 -24.07 -36.03
C GLY A 201 -15.04 -24.83 -35.03
N LEU A 202 -15.08 -24.42 -33.76
CA LEU A 202 -14.79 -25.31 -32.63
C LEU A 202 -15.84 -26.44 -32.46
N GLY A 203 -16.76 -26.61 -33.43
CA GLY A 203 -17.86 -27.57 -33.40
C GLY A 203 -17.93 -28.56 -34.56
N LEU A 204 -17.00 -28.57 -35.53
CA LEU A 204 -17.16 -29.43 -36.72
C LEU A 204 -15.87 -29.97 -37.34
N VAL A 205 -14.86 -30.33 -36.54
CA VAL A 205 -13.62 -30.98 -37.04
C VAL A 205 -13.47 -32.40 -36.51
N PHE A 206 -14.57 -33.15 -36.44
CA PHE A 206 -14.52 -34.60 -36.21
C PHE A 206 -14.83 -35.45 -37.45
N VAL A 207 -15.16 -34.85 -38.60
CA VAL A 207 -15.53 -35.60 -39.80
C VAL A 207 -14.91 -34.98 -41.04
N ALA A 208 -13.67 -35.36 -41.37
CA ALA A 208 -13.21 -35.65 -42.74
C ALA A 208 -11.68 -35.80 -42.81
N ALA A 209 -11.26 -36.97 -43.31
CA ALA A 209 -10.06 -37.32 -44.07
C ALA A 209 -8.68 -36.79 -43.61
N ASP A 210 -7.77 -37.65 -43.11
CA ASP A 210 -6.79 -38.40 -43.94
C ASP A 210 -6.09 -37.47 -44.95
N SER A 211 -4.95 -36.85 -44.61
CA SER A 211 -3.64 -37.46 -44.91
C SER A 211 -2.45 -36.72 -44.24
N ASP A 212 -2.66 -35.94 -43.16
CA ASP A 212 -1.58 -35.20 -42.48
C ASP A 212 -1.73 -35.19 -40.93
N ARG A 213 -2.21 -36.32 -40.38
CA ARG A 213 -2.73 -36.46 -39.01
C ARG A 213 -1.67 -36.33 -37.89
N GLY A 214 -0.38 -36.50 -38.18
CA GLY A 214 0.67 -36.51 -37.16
C GLY A 214 1.12 -35.12 -36.67
N THR A 215 1.07 -34.11 -37.53
CA THR A 215 1.54 -32.74 -37.31
C THR A 215 0.41 -31.83 -36.81
N LEU A 216 -0.77 -31.90 -37.43
CA LEU A 216 -1.98 -31.16 -37.03
C LEU A 216 -2.48 -31.55 -35.63
N GLY A 217 -2.43 -32.84 -35.27
CA GLY A 217 -2.80 -33.31 -33.93
C GLY A 217 -1.86 -32.80 -32.84
N LYS A 218 -0.55 -32.73 -33.12
CA LYS A 218 0.46 -32.19 -32.20
C LYS A 218 0.32 -30.68 -32.03
N GLU A 219 -0.04 -29.95 -33.09
CA GLU A 219 -0.29 -28.52 -33.01
C GLU A 219 -1.53 -28.22 -32.15
N ASN A 220 -2.66 -28.89 -32.41
CA ASN A 220 -3.90 -28.80 -31.62
C ASN A 220 -3.68 -29.12 -30.14
N ALA A 221 -2.94 -30.17 -29.82
CA ALA A 221 -2.58 -30.49 -28.44
C ALA A 221 -1.74 -29.37 -27.78
N ARG A 222 -0.81 -28.76 -28.53
CA ARG A 222 0.03 -27.65 -28.03
C ARG A 222 -0.78 -26.38 -27.75
N ILE A 223 -1.78 -26.08 -28.57
CA ILE A 223 -2.70 -24.95 -28.37
C ILE A 223 -3.52 -25.13 -27.10
N VAL A 224 -4.15 -26.30 -26.94
CA VAL A 224 -4.95 -26.61 -25.76
C VAL A 224 -4.09 -26.50 -24.50
N ALA A 225 -2.88 -27.06 -24.52
CA ALA A 225 -1.93 -26.95 -23.40
C ALA A 225 -1.51 -25.51 -23.10
N ASN A 226 -1.37 -24.64 -24.11
CA ASN A 226 -1.05 -23.23 -23.90
C ASN A 226 -2.23 -22.43 -23.33
N VAL A 227 -3.46 -22.71 -23.79
CA VAL A 227 -4.69 -22.10 -23.24
C VAL A 227 -4.88 -22.51 -21.78
N GLU A 228 -4.64 -23.78 -21.45
CA GLU A 228 -4.71 -24.26 -20.08
C GLU A 228 -3.69 -23.56 -19.17
N LYS A 229 -2.44 -23.37 -19.65
CA LYS A 229 -1.41 -22.60 -18.96
C LYS A 229 -1.79 -21.14 -18.76
N LEU A 230 -2.39 -20.49 -19.75
CA LEU A 230 -2.91 -19.12 -19.63
C LEU A 230 -3.99 -19.02 -18.55
N ARG A 231 -4.95 -19.96 -18.55
CA ARG A 231 -6.00 -20.03 -17.54
C ARG A 231 -5.44 -20.26 -16.13
N LEU A 232 -4.44 -21.13 -16.00
CA LEU A 232 -3.75 -21.37 -14.74
C LEU A 232 -3.04 -20.11 -14.23
N ALA A 233 -2.28 -19.43 -15.10
CA ALA A 233 -1.60 -18.18 -14.74
C ALA A 233 -2.60 -17.08 -14.32
N HIS A 234 -3.74 -16.96 -15.00
CA HIS A 234 -4.82 -16.05 -14.61
C HIS A 234 -5.37 -16.38 -13.21
N HIS A 235 -5.66 -17.66 -12.97
CA HIS A 235 -6.16 -18.14 -11.68
C HIS A 235 -5.17 -17.85 -10.54
N ASP A 236 -3.89 -18.16 -10.74
CA ASP A 236 -2.83 -17.91 -9.77
C ASP A 236 -2.69 -16.40 -9.47
N LEU A 237 -2.78 -15.53 -10.48
CA LEU A 237 -2.76 -14.08 -10.28
C LEU A 237 -3.96 -13.58 -9.47
N CYS A 238 -5.16 -14.12 -9.73
CA CYS A 238 -6.35 -13.83 -8.93
C CYS A 238 -6.19 -14.30 -7.48
N GLU A 239 -5.60 -15.48 -7.25
CA GLU A 239 -5.33 -15.98 -5.90
C GLU A 239 -4.32 -15.08 -5.17
N ILE A 240 -3.24 -14.68 -5.84
CA ILE A 240 -2.25 -13.74 -5.29
C ILE A 240 -2.90 -12.40 -4.94
N SER A 241 -3.76 -11.87 -5.82
CA SER A 241 -4.50 -10.62 -5.56
C SER A 241 -5.39 -10.74 -4.32
N LYS A 242 -6.13 -11.86 -4.18
CA LYS A 242 -6.93 -12.14 -2.98
C LYS A 242 -6.08 -12.24 -1.72
N LYS A 243 -4.90 -12.89 -1.78
CA LYS A 243 -3.96 -12.96 -0.66
C LYS A 243 -3.48 -11.57 -0.25
N VAL A 244 -3.06 -10.74 -1.21
CA VAL A 244 -2.63 -9.35 -0.94
C VAL A 244 -3.79 -8.54 -0.34
N ASN A 245 -5.00 -8.61 -0.91
CA ASN A 245 -6.15 -7.92 -0.35
C ASN A 245 -6.50 -8.41 1.07
N GLY A 246 -6.50 -9.73 1.29
CA GLY A 246 -6.71 -10.31 2.61
C GLY A 246 -5.68 -9.82 3.62
N SER A 247 -4.41 -9.73 3.23
CA SER A 247 -3.31 -9.24 4.05
C SER A 247 -3.46 -7.78 4.48
N PHE A 248 -3.82 -6.89 3.56
CA PHE A 248 -3.82 -5.43 3.79
C PHE A 248 -5.21 -4.83 4.07
N GLY A 249 -6.29 -5.54 3.74
CA GLY A 249 -7.64 -4.96 3.66
C GLY A 249 -8.13 -4.30 4.94
N VAL A 250 -7.93 -4.93 6.10
CA VAL A 250 -8.35 -4.36 7.40
C VAL A 250 -7.56 -3.10 7.72
N GLN A 251 -6.24 -3.09 7.45
CA GLN A 251 -5.40 -1.94 7.71
C GLN A 251 -5.71 -0.78 6.77
N LEU A 252 -5.93 -1.06 5.48
CA LEU A 252 -6.36 -0.05 4.51
C LEU A 252 -7.71 0.55 4.87
N LEU A 253 -8.65 -0.27 5.37
CA LEU A 253 -9.94 0.22 5.87
C LEU A 253 -9.76 1.15 7.08
N ALA A 254 -8.98 0.74 8.07
CA ALA A 254 -8.68 1.56 9.24
C ALA A 254 -7.98 2.87 8.86
N ILE A 255 -6.97 2.79 7.99
CA ILE A 255 -6.27 3.93 7.39
C ILE A 255 -7.25 4.88 6.70
N THR A 256 -8.19 4.36 5.93
CA THR A 256 -9.15 5.15 5.16
C THR A 256 -10.12 5.86 6.09
N ALA A 257 -10.68 5.15 7.07
CA ALA A 257 -11.57 5.73 8.07
C ALA A 257 -10.88 6.86 8.86
N ILE A 258 -9.62 6.68 9.23
CA ILE A 258 -8.87 7.67 9.99
C ILE A 258 -8.48 8.85 9.11
N SER A 259 -8.14 8.62 7.84
CA SER A 259 -7.90 9.69 6.88
C SER A 259 -9.17 10.55 6.71
N LEU A 260 -10.37 9.96 6.74
CA LEU A 260 -11.62 10.73 6.74
C LEU A 260 -11.78 11.58 8.00
N VAL A 261 -11.55 11.01 9.20
CA VAL A 261 -11.57 11.76 10.47
C VAL A 261 -10.59 12.94 10.44
N MET A 262 -9.39 12.71 9.90
CA MET A 262 -8.39 13.76 9.73
C MET A 262 -8.87 14.84 8.78
N VAL A 263 -9.32 14.47 7.57
CA VAL A 263 -9.85 15.41 6.57
C VAL A 263 -10.98 16.25 7.15
N THR A 264 -11.96 15.64 7.82
CA THR A 264 -13.08 16.37 8.43
C THR A 264 -12.62 17.32 9.52
N GLY A 265 -11.67 16.91 10.37
CA GLY A 265 -11.13 17.77 11.41
C GLY A 265 -10.31 18.93 10.86
N GLN A 266 -9.46 18.69 9.85
CA GLN A 266 -8.67 19.75 9.20
C GLN A 266 -9.58 20.79 8.51
N LEU A 267 -10.66 20.33 7.85
CA LEU A 267 -11.63 21.23 7.22
C LEU A 267 -12.37 22.09 8.25
N TYR A 268 -12.79 21.48 9.36
CA TYR A 268 -13.45 22.21 10.43
C TYR A 268 -12.51 23.28 11.04
N GLU A 269 -11.27 22.90 11.36
CA GLU A 269 -10.29 23.84 11.90
C GLU A 269 -10.01 24.98 10.90
N ALA A 270 -9.83 24.66 9.62
CA ALA A 270 -9.62 25.67 8.57
C ALA A 270 -10.82 26.63 8.46
N TYR A 271 -12.05 26.13 8.51
CA TYR A 271 -13.26 26.95 8.52
C TYR A 271 -13.30 27.89 9.73
N HIS A 272 -13.02 27.37 10.93
CA HIS A 272 -13.03 28.17 12.16
C HIS A 272 -11.96 29.28 12.14
N PHE A 273 -10.75 28.98 11.66
CA PHE A 273 -9.69 29.99 11.51
C PHE A 273 -10.05 31.10 10.52
N ILE A 274 -10.69 30.75 9.40
CA ILE A 274 -11.14 31.74 8.41
C ILE A 274 -12.25 32.62 8.99
N LEU A 275 -13.22 32.02 9.69
CA LEU A 275 -14.39 32.72 10.23
C LEU A 275 -14.03 33.71 11.35
N LEU A 276 -13.07 33.35 12.22
CA LEU A 276 -12.69 34.17 13.38
C LEU A 276 -11.67 35.27 13.06
N GLU A 277 -11.32 35.49 11.79
CA GLU A 277 -10.30 36.46 11.34
C GLU A 277 -8.94 36.35 12.06
N GLN A 278 -8.66 35.21 12.72
CA GLN A 278 -7.47 35.03 13.54
C GLN A 278 -6.19 34.81 12.73
N ASN A 279 -6.09 35.23 11.47
CA ASN A 279 -5.19 34.68 10.44
C ASN A 279 -3.67 34.98 10.57
N PRO A 280 -2.83 34.06 11.09
CA PRO A 280 -1.53 33.82 10.50
C PRO A 280 -1.72 32.89 9.30
N ALA A 281 -1.43 33.39 8.09
CA ALA A 281 -1.49 32.62 6.85
C ALA A 281 -0.77 31.25 6.94
N GLU A 282 0.25 31.16 7.80
CA GLU A 282 0.99 29.93 8.11
C GLU A 282 0.10 28.78 8.61
N ILE A 283 -0.87 29.03 9.50
CA ILE A 283 -1.73 27.98 10.05
C ILE A 283 -2.66 27.44 8.97
N ALA A 284 -3.30 28.32 8.19
CA ALA A 284 -4.16 27.93 7.09
C ALA A 284 -3.41 27.09 6.07
N VAL A 285 -2.19 27.52 5.69
CA VAL A 285 -1.32 26.79 4.77
C VAL A 285 -0.99 25.39 5.30
N GLN A 286 -0.66 25.24 6.58
CA GLN A 286 -0.40 23.92 7.18
C GLN A 286 -1.65 23.01 7.16
N LYS A 287 -2.84 23.54 7.47
CA LYS A 287 -4.10 22.78 7.45
C LYS A 287 -4.45 22.32 6.04
N VAL A 288 -4.28 23.18 5.04
CA VAL A 288 -4.47 22.83 3.62
C VAL A 288 -3.47 21.78 3.15
N MET A 289 -2.20 21.87 3.58
CA MET A 289 -1.22 20.83 3.29
C MET A 289 -1.63 19.47 3.86
N TRP A 290 -2.09 19.42 5.13
CA TRP A 290 -2.60 18.21 5.75
C TRP A 290 -3.81 17.63 5.01
N PHE A 291 -4.78 18.47 4.70
CA PHE A 291 -5.95 18.08 3.91
C PHE A 291 -5.53 17.47 2.57
N THR A 292 -4.67 18.16 1.82
CA THR A 292 -4.18 17.71 0.52
C THR A 292 -3.43 16.40 0.62
N PHE A 293 -2.62 16.21 1.66
CA PHE A 293 -1.92 14.96 1.93
C PHE A 293 -2.89 13.79 2.11
N TYR A 294 -3.89 13.92 3.00
CA TYR A 294 -4.82 12.82 3.26
C TYR A 294 -5.71 12.52 2.05
N VAL A 295 -6.18 13.54 1.31
CA VAL A 295 -6.96 13.34 0.07
C VAL A 295 -6.10 12.70 -1.03
N GLY A 296 -4.86 13.18 -1.21
CA GLY A 296 -3.93 12.66 -2.20
C GLY A 296 -3.58 11.19 -1.92
N ARG A 297 -3.40 10.84 -0.65
CA ARG A 297 -3.21 9.47 -0.19
C ARG A 297 -4.39 8.54 -0.52
N LEU A 298 -5.62 8.96 -0.20
CA LEU A 298 -6.83 8.20 -0.54
C LEU A 298 -6.96 8.00 -2.05
N SER A 299 -6.68 9.05 -2.81
CA SER A 299 -6.71 9.04 -4.27
C SER A 299 -5.65 8.10 -4.85
N TYR A 300 -4.45 8.09 -4.27
CA TYR A 300 -3.33 7.24 -4.68
C TYR A 300 -3.66 5.75 -4.56
N VAL A 301 -4.17 5.32 -3.40
CA VAL A 301 -4.58 3.93 -3.18
C VAL A 301 -5.77 3.55 -4.08
N SER A 302 -6.76 4.43 -4.19
CA SER A 302 -7.95 4.21 -5.02
C SER A 302 -7.61 4.09 -6.51
N TYR A 303 -6.71 4.92 -7.01
CA TYR A 303 -6.21 4.85 -8.38
C TYR A 303 -5.50 3.53 -8.66
N ALA A 304 -4.65 3.06 -7.74
CA ALA A 304 -3.97 1.78 -7.88
C ALA A 304 -4.96 0.60 -7.94
N CYS A 305 -5.98 0.61 -7.08
CA CYS A 305 -7.06 -0.39 -7.09
C CYS A 305 -7.87 -0.34 -8.39
N SER A 306 -8.28 0.84 -8.83
CA SER A 306 -9.05 1.03 -10.07
C SER A 306 -8.27 0.51 -11.29
N ARG A 307 -6.98 0.85 -11.39
CA ARG A 307 -6.11 0.35 -12.46
C ARG A 307 -5.98 -1.18 -12.42
N ALA A 308 -5.80 -1.78 -11.24
CA ALA A 308 -5.73 -3.23 -11.10
C ALA A 308 -7.05 -3.91 -11.51
N SER A 309 -8.19 -3.35 -11.11
CA SER A 309 -9.52 -3.87 -11.48
C SER A 309 -9.73 -3.85 -13.00
N ASN A 310 -9.33 -2.77 -13.67
CA ASN A 310 -9.51 -2.65 -15.12
C ASN A 310 -8.71 -3.72 -15.89
N GLU A 311 -7.46 -4.01 -15.50
CA GLU A 311 -6.64 -5.02 -16.19
C GLU A 311 -7.17 -6.46 -16.01
N VAL A 312 -7.85 -6.75 -14.90
CA VAL A 312 -8.47 -8.06 -14.65
C VAL A 312 -9.71 -8.27 -15.54
N ILE A 313 -10.47 -7.20 -15.83
CA ILE A 313 -11.71 -7.27 -16.61
C ILE A 313 -11.46 -7.42 -18.12
N PHE A 314 -10.26 -7.08 -18.60
CA PHE A 314 -9.90 -7.15 -20.03
C PHE A 314 -9.64 -8.57 -20.59
N VAL A 315 -9.79 -9.62 -19.77
CA VAL A 315 -9.68 -11.04 -20.16
C VAL A 315 -11.04 -11.60 -20.53
#